data_AF-A0A7Y8K506-F1
#
_entry.id   AF-A0A7Y8K506-F1
#
_cell.length_a   1.000
_cell.length_b   1.000
_cell.length_c   1.000
_cell.angle_alpha   90.00
_cell.angle_beta   90.00
_cell.angle_gamma   90.00
#
_symmetry.space_group_name_H-M   'P 1'
#
loop_
_entity.id
_entity.type
_entity.pdbx_description
1 polymer ?
#
loop_
_entity_poly.entity_id
_entity_poly.type
_entity_poly.pdbx_seq_one_letter_code
_entity_poly.pdbx_strand_id
1 'polypeptide(L)'
;MAEGQNFSAWLRSSDIQASIGKCQALFNSGIFSSEQISTPLFESAVTFMLINLNDLVAKANKDGMRIASTDHIEVADKIKDLTDLIRECRNAASHVGSGENMFEGVGKFTFNVASGFCPRAFNLYGTVLGCDFADDIAIYYGDKRIYLRRHLLFAFETIVGLYPANK
;
A
#
# COMPACT_ATOMS: atom_id res chain seq x y z
N MET A 1 -5.76 15.21 34.88
CA MET A 1 -6.38 14.46 33.76
C MET A 1 -6.22 15.17 32.41
N ALA A 2 -6.30 16.50 32.34
CA ALA A 2 -6.10 17.26 31.09
C ALA A 2 -4.66 17.20 30.53
N GLU A 3 -3.63 17.25 31.37
CA GLU A 3 -2.23 17.18 30.91
C GLU A 3 -1.85 15.84 30.26
N GLY A 4 -2.35 14.72 30.80
CA GLY A 4 -2.10 13.38 30.25
C GLY A 4 -2.80 13.11 28.91
N GLN A 5 -3.98 13.71 28.70
CA GLN A 5 -4.68 13.68 27.40
C GLN A 5 -3.94 14.52 26.36
N ASN A 6 -3.41 15.69 26.74
CA ASN A 6 -2.64 16.56 25.84
C ASN A 6 -1.32 15.90 25.39
N PHE A 7 -0.61 15.24 26.32
CA PHE A 7 0.62 14.52 26.00
C PHE A 7 0.38 13.34 25.04
N SER A 8 -0.68 12.55 25.27
CA SER A 8 -1.00 11.40 24.41
C SER A 8 -1.41 11.85 23.00
N ALA A 9 -2.17 12.94 22.89
CA ALA A 9 -2.53 13.53 21.61
C ALA A 9 -1.30 14.06 20.85
N TRP A 10 -0.38 14.72 21.56
CA TRP A 10 0.87 15.21 20.99
C TRP A 10 1.75 14.06 20.47
N LEU A 11 1.92 12.98 21.24
CA LEU A 11 2.67 11.79 20.79
C LEU A 11 2.06 11.19 19.52
N ARG A 12 0.75 10.98 19.49
CA ARG A 12 0.06 10.46 18.30
C ARG A 12 0.25 11.37 17.08
N SER A 13 0.15 12.68 17.28
CA SER A 13 0.38 13.66 16.21
C SER A 13 1.81 13.57 15.68
N SER A 14 2.80 13.46 16.57
CA SER A 14 4.21 13.29 16.20
C SER A 14 4.43 12.02 15.38
N ASP A 15 3.83 10.89 15.80
CA ASP A 15 3.93 9.62 15.09
C ASP A 15 3.34 9.70 13.68
N ILE A 16 2.18 10.36 13.53
CA ILE A 16 1.55 10.57 12.21
C ILE A 16 2.48 11.35 11.30
N GLN A 17 3.02 12.48 11.77
CA GLN A 17 3.89 13.33 10.97
C GLN A 17 5.21 12.62 10.61
N ALA A 18 5.75 11.82 11.53
CA ALA A 18 6.94 11.01 11.26
C ALA A 18 6.68 9.95 10.18
N SER A 19 5.55 9.25 10.23
CA SER A 19 5.16 8.27 9.19
C SER A 19 4.91 8.94 7.84
N ILE A 20 4.25 10.10 7.81
CA ILE A 20 4.07 10.91 6.60
C ILE A 20 5.43 11.29 6.00
N GLY A 21 6.35 11.79 6.83
CA GLY A 21 7.70 12.17 6.38
C GLY A 21 8.47 10.99 5.76
N LYS A 22 8.35 9.78 6.34
CA LYS A 22 8.95 8.55 5.78
C LYS A 22 8.36 8.17 4.43
N CYS A 23 7.03 8.18 4.30
CA CYS A 23 6.35 7.91 3.04
C CYS A 23 6.75 8.93 1.96
N GLN A 24 6.77 10.22 2.30
CA GLN A 24 7.20 11.28 1.39
C GLN A 24 8.64 11.07 0.92
N ALA A 25 9.56 10.76 1.84
CA ALA A 25 10.96 10.51 1.51
C ALA A 25 11.13 9.31 0.56
N LEU A 26 10.35 8.24 0.76
CA LEU A 26 10.35 7.09 -0.16
C LEU A 26 9.87 7.47 -1.55
N PHE A 27 8.73 8.16 -1.68
CA PHE A 27 8.25 8.62 -2.99
C PHE A 27 9.25 9.54 -3.68
N ASN A 28 9.89 10.43 -2.93
CA ASN A 28 10.87 11.39 -3.46
C ASN A 28 12.24 10.77 -3.78
N SER A 29 12.53 9.57 -3.27
CA SER A 29 13.83 8.90 -3.49
C SER A 29 14.02 8.37 -4.92
N GLY A 30 12.94 8.26 -5.69
CA GLY A 30 12.96 7.66 -7.02
C GLY A 30 12.95 6.13 -7.03
N ILE A 31 12.95 5.45 -5.87
CA ILE A 31 12.92 3.98 -5.78
C ILE A 31 11.68 3.35 -6.43
N PHE A 32 10.60 4.12 -6.58
CA PHE A 32 9.36 3.68 -7.19
C PHE A 32 9.24 4.04 -8.69
N SER A 33 10.37 4.17 -9.38
CA SER A 33 10.42 4.30 -10.83
C SER A 33 10.52 2.93 -11.52
N SER A 34 10.13 2.85 -12.79
CA SER A 34 10.20 1.63 -13.61
C SER A 34 11.60 1.03 -13.66
N GLU A 35 12.62 1.89 -13.65
CA GLU A 35 14.03 1.50 -13.75
C GLU A 35 14.54 0.84 -12.45
N GLN A 36 13.82 1.02 -11.33
CA GLN A 36 14.24 0.55 -10.01
C GLN A 36 13.56 -0.75 -9.59
N ILE A 37 12.58 -1.26 -10.35
CA ILE A 37 11.79 -2.45 -10.00
C ILE A 37 12.67 -3.69 -9.81
N SER A 38 13.72 -3.85 -10.63
CA SER A 38 14.62 -4.99 -10.56
C SER A 38 15.70 -4.85 -9.47
N THR A 39 15.70 -3.76 -8.70
CA THR A 39 16.69 -3.54 -7.65
C THR A 39 16.32 -4.34 -6.39
N PRO A 40 17.31 -4.81 -5.62
CA PRO A 40 17.04 -5.52 -4.37
C PRO A 40 16.37 -4.64 -3.30
N LEU A 41 16.36 -3.32 -3.50
CA LEU A 41 15.76 -2.37 -2.57
C LEU A 41 14.27 -2.12 -2.83
N PHE A 42 13.75 -2.50 -4.01
CA PHE A 42 12.38 -2.22 -4.38
C PHE A 42 11.37 -2.87 -3.43
N GLU A 43 11.47 -4.18 -3.22
CA GLU A 43 10.56 -4.91 -2.32
C GLU A 43 10.61 -4.39 -0.89
N SER A 44 11.81 -4.04 -0.42
CA SER A 44 12.01 -3.46 0.91
C SER A 44 11.35 -2.09 1.02
N ALA A 45 11.45 -1.25 -0.02
CA ALA A 45 10.81 0.05 -0.07
C ALA A 45 9.28 -0.06 -0.11
N VAL A 46 8.74 -0.99 -0.92
CA VAL A 46 7.30 -1.27 -0.98
C VAL A 46 6.79 -1.77 0.37
N THR A 47 7.50 -2.70 1.01
CA THR A 47 7.13 -3.22 2.34
C THR A 47 7.12 -2.09 3.38
N PHE A 48 8.16 -1.25 3.39
CA PHE A 48 8.25 -0.12 4.32
C PHE A 48 7.13 0.91 4.06
N MET A 49 6.79 1.17 2.80
CA MET A 49 5.64 1.99 2.43
C MET A 49 4.33 1.43 2.97
N LEU A 50 4.06 0.14 2.73
CA LEU A 50 2.86 -0.56 3.20
C LEU A 50 2.72 -0.54 4.73
N ILE A 51 3.84 -0.71 5.47
CA ILE A 51 3.83 -0.63 6.94
C ILE A 51 3.39 0.76 7.40
N ASN A 52 4.02 1.82 6.90
CA ASN A 52 3.71 3.19 7.32
C ASN A 52 2.30 3.61 6.88
N LEU A 53 1.90 3.28 5.64
CA LEU A 53 0.55 3.58 5.16
C LEU A 53 -0.52 2.80 5.92
N ASN A 54 -0.32 1.51 6.22
CA ASN A 54 -1.27 0.73 7.01
C ASN A 54 -1.52 1.36 8.40
N ASP A 55 -0.46 1.82 9.07
CA ASP A 55 -0.60 2.53 10.35
C ASP A 55 -1.38 3.85 10.18
N LEU A 56 -1.05 4.65 9.16
CA LEU A 56 -1.72 5.92 8.87
C LEU A 56 -3.21 5.75 8.53
N VAL A 57 -3.57 4.80 7.66
CA VAL A 57 -4.98 4.55 7.31
C VAL A 57 -5.75 3.93 8.48
N ALA A 58 -5.10 3.14 9.34
CA ALA A 58 -5.73 2.64 10.56
C ALA A 58 -6.02 3.78 11.56
N LYS A 59 -5.12 4.76 11.68
CA LYS A 59 -5.31 5.98 12.47
C LYS A 59 -6.44 6.84 11.88
N ALA A 60 -6.46 7.05 10.57
CA ALA A 60 -7.56 7.74 9.88
C ALA A 60 -8.92 7.06 10.10
N ASN A 61 -8.97 5.73 10.01
CA ASN A 61 -10.18 4.96 10.29
C ASN A 61 -10.65 5.12 11.75
N LYS A 62 -9.73 5.13 12.73
CA LYS A 62 -10.07 5.39 14.14
C LYS A 62 -10.64 6.79 14.35
N ASP A 63 -10.21 7.75 13.55
CA ASP A 63 -10.69 9.14 13.60
C ASP A 63 -11.97 9.34 12.75
N GLY A 64 -12.57 8.27 12.21
CA GLY A 64 -13.77 8.34 11.36
C GLY A 64 -13.51 8.81 9.92
N MET A 65 -12.25 8.95 9.53
CA MET A 65 -11.80 9.44 8.21
C MET A 65 -11.27 8.28 7.35
N ARG A 66 -12.02 7.19 7.28
CA ARG A 66 -11.64 5.99 6.51
C ARG A 66 -11.51 6.32 5.02
N ILE A 67 -10.45 5.83 4.38
CA ILE A 67 -10.28 5.93 2.93
C ILE A 67 -11.06 4.79 2.26
N ALA A 68 -12.32 5.07 1.94
CA ALA A 68 -13.28 4.10 1.42
C ALA A 68 -13.34 4.03 -0.13
N SER A 69 -12.29 4.48 -0.83
CA SER A 69 -12.25 4.37 -2.30
C SER A 69 -12.20 2.90 -2.72
N THR A 70 -13.00 2.57 -3.74
CA THR A 70 -13.06 1.24 -4.37
C THR A 70 -12.47 1.24 -5.78
N ASP A 71 -11.90 2.37 -6.22
CA ASP A 71 -11.42 2.52 -7.59
C ASP A 71 -10.25 1.58 -7.86
N HIS A 72 -10.40 0.76 -8.91
CA HIS A 72 -9.41 -0.22 -9.33
C HIS A 72 -9.08 -1.28 -8.27
N ILE A 73 -10.04 -1.60 -7.40
CA ILE A 73 -9.91 -2.65 -6.37
C ILE A 73 -10.80 -3.83 -6.73
N GLU A 74 -10.23 -5.03 -6.65
CA GLU A 74 -10.98 -6.28 -6.71
C GLU A 74 -11.58 -6.55 -5.32
N VAL A 75 -12.86 -6.25 -5.16
CA VAL A 75 -13.57 -6.41 -3.87
C VAL A 75 -13.73 -7.89 -3.55
N ALA A 76 -13.40 -8.25 -2.31
CA ALA A 76 -13.48 -9.59 -1.78
C ALA A 76 -13.91 -9.55 -0.29
N ASP A 77 -14.12 -10.71 0.33
CA ASP A 77 -14.62 -10.81 1.71
C ASP A 77 -13.85 -9.96 2.72
N LYS A 78 -12.51 -9.92 2.59
CA LYS A 78 -11.61 -9.13 3.47
C LYS A 78 -11.29 -7.74 2.94
N ILE A 79 -11.55 -7.46 1.66
CA ILE A 79 -11.13 -6.24 0.96
C ILE A 79 -12.37 -5.52 0.45
N LYS A 80 -12.84 -4.52 1.20
CA LYS A 80 -14.01 -3.72 0.82
C LYS A 80 -13.62 -2.41 0.15
N ASP A 81 -12.44 -1.90 0.45
CA ASP A 81 -11.92 -0.62 -0.02
C ASP A 81 -10.39 -0.56 0.12
N LEU A 82 -9.83 0.60 -0.22
CA LEU A 82 -8.39 0.87 -0.18
C LEU A 82 -7.77 0.70 1.21
N THR A 83 -8.50 1.03 2.28
CA THR A 83 -8.01 0.85 3.65
C THR A 83 -7.80 -0.64 3.95
N ASP A 84 -8.73 -1.50 3.51
CA ASP A 84 -8.58 -2.94 3.66
C ASP A 84 -7.51 -3.51 2.72
N LEU A 85 -7.44 -3.05 1.46
CA LEU A 85 -6.44 -3.51 0.49
C LEU A 85 -5.02 -3.29 1.01
N ILE A 86 -4.71 -2.07 1.51
CA ILE A 86 -3.39 -1.76 2.09
C ILE A 86 -3.08 -2.68 3.27
N ARG A 87 -4.07 -2.97 4.13
CA ARG A 87 -3.89 -3.88 5.27
C ARG A 87 -3.53 -5.28 4.82
N GLU A 88 -4.27 -5.84 3.86
CA GLU A 88 -4.02 -7.20 3.37
C GLU A 88 -2.69 -7.29 2.61
N CYS A 89 -2.36 -6.32 1.75
CA CYS A 89 -1.06 -6.27 1.07
C CYS A 89 0.10 -6.13 2.07
N ARG A 90 -0.04 -5.31 3.12
CA ARG A 90 0.96 -5.20 4.18
C ARG A 90 1.17 -6.53 4.89
N ASN A 91 0.10 -7.23 5.23
CA ASN A 91 0.17 -8.56 5.86
C ASN A 91 0.92 -9.54 4.95
N ALA A 92 0.58 -9.59 3.66
CA ALA A 92 1.22 -10.48 2.70
C ALA A 92 2.71 -10.17 2.48
N ALA A 93 3.06 -8.88 2.38
CA ALA A 93 4.45 -8.41 2.24
C ALA A 93 5.30 -8.71 3.49
N SER A 94 4.72 -8.57 4.68
CA SER A 94 5.45 -8.72 5.95
C SER A 94 5.56 -10.18 6.43
N HIS A 95 4.68 -11.07 5.94
CA HIS A 95 4.62 -12.47 6.37
C HIS A 95 4.94 -13.40 5.20
N VAL A 96 6.22 -13.43 4.80
CA VAL A 96 6.71 -14.22 3.65
C VAL A 96 6.31 -15.70 3.71
N GLY A 97 6.16 -16.28 4.90
CA GLY A 97 5.75 -17.69 5.08
C GLY A 97 4.23 -17.93 5.17
N SER A 98 3.40 -16.91 5.13
CA SER A 98 1.94 -17.06 5.29
C SER A 98 1.25 -17.44 3.99
N GLY A 99 0.05 -18.03 4.11
CA GLY A 99 -0.83 -18.33 2.98
C GLY A 99 -1.40 -17.09 2.28
N GLU A 100 -1.15 -15.87 2.77
CA GLU A 100 -1.68 -14.63 2.18
C GLU A 100 -1.14 -14.35 0.77
N ASN A 101 -0.03 -15.00 0.42
CA ASN A 101 0.60 -14.94 -0.88
C ASN A 101 0.17 -16.06 -1.84
N MET A 102 -0.76 -16.93 -1.41
CA MET A 102 -1.23 -18.02 -2.24
C MET A 102 -2.25 -17.52 -3.24
N PHE A 103 -2.03 -17.88 -4.51
CA PHE A 103 -3.03 -17.81 -5.55
C PHE A 103 -3.67 -19.20 -5.64
N GLU A 104 -4.97 -19.29 -5.33
CA GLU A 104 -5.68 -20.56 -5.22
C GLU A 104 -5.55 -21.38 -6.52
N GLY A 105 -5.19 -22.66 -6.40
CA GLY A 105 -5.00 -23.56 -7.54
C GLY A 105 -3.73 -23.35 -8.37
N VAL A 106 -2.92 -22.31 -8.09
CA VAL A 106 -1.70 -21.99 -8.87
C VAL A 106 -0.43 -22.16 -8.04
N GLY A 107 -0.39 -21.59 -6.83
CA GLY A 107 0.80 -21.57 -5.98
C GLY A 107 1.09 -20.20 -5.41
N LYS A 108 2.33 -19.97 -4.96
CA LYS A 108 2.74 -18.72 -4.30
C LYS A 108 3.08 -17.63 -5.31
N PHE A 109 2.46 -16.47 -5.19
CA PHE A 109 2.66 -15.31 -6.05
C PHE A 109 3.02 -14.08 -5.22
N THR A 110 4.28 -14.00 -4.74
CA THR A 110 4.76 -12.91 -3.86
C THR A 110 5.61 -11.93 -4.64
N PHE A 111 5.34 -10.62 -4.52
CA PHE A 111 6.14 -9.55 -5.12
C PHE A 111 6.29 -9.68 -6.64
N ASN A 112 5.24 -10.11 -7.34
CA ASN A 112 5.24 -10.07 -8.80
C ASN A 112 4.86 -8.68 -9.26
N VAL A 113 5.70 -8.08 -10.12
CA VAL A 113 5.58 -6.67 -10.50
C VAL A 113 5.40 -6.53 -12.01
N ALA A 114 4.44 -5.71 -12.43
CA ALA A 114 4.18 -5.35 -13.82
C ALA A 114 4.16 -3.82 -13.95
N SER A 115 4.96 -3.26 -14.86
CA SER A 115 5.13 -1.81 -15.03
C SER A 115 4.72 -1.36 -16.42
N GLY A 116 4.04 -0.21 -16.48
CA GLY A 116 3.46 0.31 -17.70
C GLY A 116 2.30 -0.54 -18.21
N PHE A 117 1.78 -0.20 -19.38
CA PHE A 117 0.61 -0.88 -19.93
C PHE A 117 0.98 -2.28 -20.43
N CYS A 118 0.74 -3.28 -19.59
CA CYS A 118 1.02 -4.68 -19.84
C CYS A 118 -0.04 -5.56 -19.16
N PRO A 119 -1.32 -5.48 -19.59
CA PRO A 119 -2.44 -6.15 -18.92
C PRO A 119 -2.37 -7.68 -18.95
N ARG A 120 -1.41 -8.23 -19.70
CA ARG A 120 -1.20 -9.67 -19.88
C ARG A 120 0.23 -10.11 -19.54
N ALA A 121 0.89 -9.42 -18.62
CA ALA A 121 2.27 -9.69 -18.22
C ALA A 121 2.49 -11.12 -17.67
N PHE A 122 1.49 -11.67 -16.97
CA PHE A 122 1.53 -13.03 -16.44
C PHE A 122 0.34 -13.84 -16.95
N ASN A 123 0.57 -15.13 -17.22
CA ASN A 123 -0.47 -16.09 -17.55
C ASN A 123 -0.31 -17.32 -16.64
N LEU A 124 -1.21 -17.44 -15.67
CA LEU A 124 -1.22 -18.47 -14.65
C LEU A 124 -2.42 -19.38 -14.89
N TYR A 125 -2.22 -20.48 -15.62
CA TYR A 125 -3.26 -21.48 -15.91
C TYR A 125 -4.59 -20.88 -16.46
N GLY A 126 -4.50 -19.87 -17.31
CA GLY A 126 -5.67 -19.20 -17.90
C GLY A 126 -6.08 -17.91 -17.19
N THR A 127 -5.57 -17.65 -15.98
CA THR A 127 -5.68 -16.34 -15.33
C THR A 127 -4.62 -15.41 -15.90
N VAL A 128 -5.06 -14.30 -16.48
CA VAL A 128 -4.17 -13.29 -17.06
C VAL A 128 -4.06 -12.12 -16.09
N LEU A 129 -2.84 -11.79 -15.70
CA LEU A 129 -2.53 -10.73 -14.75
C LEU A 129 -1.56 -9.72 -15.40
N GLY A 130 -1.56 -8.50 -14.90
CA GLY A 130 -0.70 -7.44 -15.41
C GLY A 130 -1.06 -6.06 -14.89
N CYS A 131 -0.57 -5.04 -15.59
CA CYS A 131 -0.87 -3.66 -15.29
C CYS A 131 -1.75 -3.06 -16.38
N ASP A 132 -2.89 -2.52 -15.97
CA ASP A 132 -3.91 -1.96 -16.87
C ASP A 132 -3.61 -0.50 -17.26
N PHE A 133 -2.46 0.04 -16.82
CA PHE A 133 -2.19 1.47 -16.87
C PHE A 133 -0.76 1.78 -17.31
N ALA A 134 -0.62 2.69 -18.28
CA ALA A 134 0.66 3.07 -18.86
C ALA A 134 1.60 3.79 -17.88
N ASP A 135 1.05 4.47 -16.88
CA ASP A 135 1.81 5.28 -15.94
C ASP A 135 2.04 4.59 -14.59
N ASP A 136 1.60 3.34 -14.39
CA ASP A 136 1.60 2.69 -13.07
C ASP A 136 2.50 1.46 -12.97
N ILE A 137 2.66 1.02 -11.73
CA ILE A 137 3.30 -0.23 -11.35
C ILE A 137 2.27 -1.05 -10.55
N ALA A 138 1.89 -2.21 -11.08
CA ALA A 138 1.07 -3.19 -10.39
C ALA A 138 1.95 -4.16 -9.60
N ILE A 139 1.66 -4.36 -8.33
CA ILE A 139 2.37 -5.25 -7.42
C ILE A 139 1.37 -6.29 -6.92
N TYR A 140 1.75 -7.56 -7.00
CA TYR A 140 0.88 -8.68 -6.66
C TYR A 140 1.33 -9.46 -5.43
N TYR A 141 0.34 -9.85 -4.62
CA TYR A 141 0.45 -10.70 -3.44
C TYR A 141 -0.67 -11.75 -3.43
N GLY A 142 -0.38 -12.94 -3.95
CA GLY A 142 -1.41 -13.93 -4.27
C GLY A 142 -2.35 -13.38 -5.34
N ASP A 143 -3.64 -13.40 -5.04
CA ASP A 143 -4.72 -12.81 -5.82
C ASP A 143 -4.82 -11.27 -5.69
N LYS A 144 -4.15 -10.67 -4.70
CA LYS A 144 -4.28 -9.24 -4.41
C LYS A 144 -3.37 -8.43 -5.34
N ARG A 145 -3.93 -7.40 -5.96
CA ARG A 145 -3.20 -6.40 -6.73
C ARG A 145 -3.26 -5.04 -6.04
N ILE A 146 -2.12 -4.38 -5.94
CA ILE A 146 -2.03 -2.99 -5.53
C ILE A 146 -1.23 -2.18 -6.55
N TYR A 147 -1.75 -1.00 -6.89
CA TYR A 147 -1.10 -0.06 -7.79
C TYR A 147 -0.31 0.99 -7.02
N LEU A 148 0.90 1.27 -7.47
CA LEU A 148 1.74 2.28 -6.85
C LEU A 148 1.07 3.67 -6.87
N ARG A 149 0.60 4.14 -8.02
CA ARG A 149 0.03 5.49 -8.13
C ARG A 149 -1.43 5.52 -7.69
N ARG A 150 -2.25 4.64 -8.28
CA ARG A 150 -3.71 4.63 -8.04
C ARG A 150 -4.09 4.26 -6.61
N HIS A 151 -3.24 3.52 -5.89
CA HIS A 151 -3.54 3.10 -4.52
C HIS A 151 -2.57 3.70 -3.50
N LEU A 152 -1.26 3.48 -3.62
CA LEU A 152 -0.31 3.90 -2.58
C LEU A 152 -0.12 5.43 -2.56
N LEU A 153 0.10 6.05 -3.71
CA LEU A 153 0.24 7.51 -3.81
C LEU A 153 -1.07 8.21 -3.46
N PHE A 154 -2.19 7.74 -4.01
CA PHE A 154 -3.51 8.27 -3.68
C PHE A 154 -3.81 8.19 -2.17
N ALA A 155 -3.57 7.06 -1.53
CA ALA A 155 -3.75 6.91 -0.08
C ALA A 155 -2.84 7.89 0.69
N PHE A 156 -1.58 8.00 0.28
CA PHE A 156 -0.63 8.93 0.90
C PHE A 156 -1.09 10.39 0.79
N GLU A 157 -1.44 10.85 -0.40
CA GLU A 157 -1.91 12.22 -0.63
C GLU A 157 -3.20 12.52 0.14
N THR A 158 -4.11 11.55 0.21
CA THR A 158 -5.33 11.64 1.03
C THR A 158 -4.97 11.81 2.51
N ILE A 159 -4.06 11.00 3.05
CA ILE A 159 -3.60 11.10 4.43
C ILE A 159 -2.96 12.45 4.73
N VAL A 160 -2.13 12.98 3.83
CA VAL A 160 -1.52 14.31 3.97
C VAL A 160 -2.59 15.40 4.06
N GLY A 161 -3.67 15.28 3.27
CA GLY A 161 -4.81 16.19 3.35
C GLY A 161 -5.58 16.10 4.67
N LEU A 162 -5.68 14.91 5.27
CA LEU A 162 -6.35 14.70 6.56
C LEU A 162 -5.52 15.17 7.77
N TYR A 163 -4.19 15.09 7.66
CA TYR A 163 -3.26 15.44 8.75
C TYR A 163 -2.19 16.44 8.29
N PRO A 164 -2.58 17.68 7.98
CA PRO A 164 -1.62 18.69 7.55
C PRO A 164 -0.59 18.95 8.66
N ALA A 165 0.66 19.19 8.27
CA ALA A 165 1.68 19.62 9.21
C ALA A 165 1.26 20.97 9.83
N ASN A 166 1.24 21.04 11.16
CA ASN A 166 1.06 22.30 11.86
C ASN A 166 2.27 23.20 11.51
N LYS A 167 2.01 24.34 10.87
CA LYS A 167 3.02 25.38 10.61
C LYS A 167 3.40 26.09 11.90
#